data_AF-A0A819DFP4-F1
#
_entry.id   AF-A0A819DFP4-F1
#
_cell.length_a   1.000
_cell.length_b   1.000
_cell.length_c   1.000
_cell.angle_alpha   90.00
_cell.angle_beta   90.00
_cell.angle_gamma   90.00
#
_symmetry.space_group_name_H-M   'P 1'
#
loop_
_entity.id
_entity.type
_entity.pdbx_description
1 polymer ?
#
loop_
_entity_poly.entity_id
_entity_poly.type
_entity_poly.pdbx_seq_one_letter_code
_entity_poly.pdbx_strand_id
1 'polypeptide(L)'
;MKSSLSDLGLAAHMHYWSDKQRKAPSPYEKDKTKDGSLICVVCGSSANGYNFGAIVCESCKAFFRRNARKDPDEQKAAKRRQIEENRNLALNSNSKTNEEEFQLPSSTFSDDSLTLIDTNILLTDFTDLLSSQSQQTLLSPEDLQRVETISRFYQNRIEFAARDGLPWDPSMHARTFLQVLNSHSVSVMRFLSFLKQIPEFNQLNVDDKVTLIKYNLITVLGISCALSYNIETNQIIETDSDVPSNMQFFQVLHGYNICMQSKKIFASFLHIAKYDRKIIELTVIILILTKGFSVISDHDEQILNDKMSICRAQNYYTELLWKYMETMHGYKKAIHLFSELIVQVISWQTIHEEMRNNILRTLSPEDISELVPIMKSILRIS
;
A
#
# COMPACT_ATOMS: atom_id res chain seq x y z
N MET A 1 34.87 -8.68 48.11
CA MET A 1 34.44 -7.69 47.10
C MET A 1 33.94 -8.43 45.87
N LYS A 2 32.91 -7.85 45.22
CA LYS A 2 32.19 -8.28 44.01
C LYS A 2 30.83 -8.95 44.26
N SER A 3 29.85 -8.14 44.66
CA SER A 3 28.53 -8.17 44.02
C SER A 3 28.54 -7.13 42.87
N SER A 4 28.09 -7.53 41.69
CA SER A 4 28.12 -6.74 40.45
C SER A 4 27.03 -5.67 40.41
N LEU A 5 27.37 -4.53 39.81
CA LEU A 5 26.53 -3.34 39.59
C LEU A 5 25.38 -3.54 38.57
N SER A 6 24.86 -4.75 38.40
CA SER A 6 23.73 -5.05 37.50
C SER A 6 22.35 -5.00 38.18
N ASP A 7 22.29 -5.06 39.51
CA ASP A 7 21.03 -5.42 40.20
C ASP A 7 20.31 -4.24 40.87
N LEU A 8 20.89 -3.03 40.87
CA LEU A 8 20.21 -1.82 41.38
C LEU A 8 19.45 -1.02 40.31
N GLY A 9 19.67 -1.29 39.01
CA GLY A 9 19.05 -0.50 37.92
C GLY A 9 17.66 -0.98 37.50
N LEU A 10 17.36 -2.28 37.62
CA LEU A 10 16.09 -2.85 37.14
C LEU A 10 14.91 -2.60 38.10
N ALA A 11 15.16 -2.54 39.41
CA ALA A 11 14.09 -2.35 40.40
C ALA A 11 13.50 -0.92 40.39
N ALA A 12 14.31 0.10 40.08
CA ALA A 12 13.83 1.49 40.02
C ALA A 12 13.04 1.80 38.74
N HIS A 13 13.32 1.12 37.62
CA HIS A 13 12.66 1.37 36.34
C HIS A 13 11.26 0.74 36.25
N MET A 14 11.01 -0.38 36.95
CA MET A 14 9.68 -1.02 36.98
C MET A 14 8.66 -0.27 37.84
N HIS A 15 9.07 0.39 38.92
CA HIS A 15 8.14 1.21 39.72
C HIS A 15 7.79 2.55 39.06
N TYR A 16 8.71 3.15 38.27
CA TYR A 16 8.44 4.40 37.57
C TYR A 16 7.47 4.23 36.37
N TRP A 17 7.47 3.07 35.71
CA TRP A 17 6.57 2.79 34.57
C TRP A 17 5.19 2.24 34.96
N SER A 18 5.02 1.71 36.18
CA SER A 18 3.73 1.20 36.67
C SER A 18 2.76 2.32 37.07
N ASP A 19 3.26 3.45 37.60
CA ASP A 19 2.41 4.54 38.08
C ASP A 19 1.91 5.49 36.97
N LYS A 20 2.55 5.52 35.79
CA LYS A 20 2.14 6.38 34.67
C LYS A 20 1.07 5.77 33.76
N GLN A 21 0.76 4.48 33.88
CA GLN A 21 -0.31 3.82 33.10
C GLN A 21 -1.71 3.94 33.71
N ARG A 22 -1.88 4.57 34.88
CA ARG A 22 -3.20 4.73 35.52
C ARG A 22 -3.90 6.07 35.29
N LYS A 23 -3.39 6.97 34.44
CA LYS A 23 -4.04 8.27 34.16
C LYS A 23 -3.91 8.76 32.71
N ALA A 24 -4.06 7.88 31.73
CA ALA A 24 -4.38 8.31 30.36
C ALA A 24 -5.89 8.12 30.15
N PRO A 25 -6.67 9.19 29.86
CA PRO A 25 -8.08 9.03 29.55
C PRO A 25 -8.25 8.16 28.30
N SER A 26 -9.23 7.26 28.33
CA SER A 26 -9.61 6.43 27.19
C SER A 26 -9.90 7.32 25.97
N PRO A 27 -9.55 6.92 24.73
CA PRO A 27 -9.76 7.73 23.51
C PRO A 27 -11.20 8.21 23.29
N TYR A 28 -12.15 7.65 24.04
CA TYR A 28 -13.59 7.77 23.87
C TYR A 28 -14.28 8.62 24.95
N GLU A 29 -13.54 9.35 25.78
CA GLU A 29 -14.15 10.31 26.74
C GLU A 29 -14.84 11.51 26.06
N LYS A 30 -14.50 11.79 24.79
CA LYS A 30 -15.08 12.92 24.03
C LYS A 30 -16.52 12.67 23.55
N ASP A 31 -16.98 11.42 23.54
CA ASP A 31 -18.29 11.03 22.98
C ASP A 31 -19.36 10.82 24.05
N LYS A 32 -19.07 11.23 25.29
CA LYS A 32 -19.99 11.22 26.44
C LYS A 32 -20.40 12.63 26.81
N THR A 33 -21.68 12.85 27.02
CA THR A 33 -22.20 14.08 27.66
C THR A 33 -21.84 14.12 29.14
N LYS A 34 -22.00 15.29 29.77
CA LYS A 34 -21.69 15.50 31.20
C LYS A 34 -22.48 14.58 32.15
N ASP A 35 -23.59 14.00 31.69
CA ASP A 35 -24.42 13.02 32.42
C ASP A 35 -24.05 11.55 32.11
N GLY A 36 -23.03 11.31 31.27
CA GLY A 36 -22.57 9.98 30.89
C GLY A 36 -23.33 9.33 29.73
N SER A 37 -24.29 10.02 29.10
CA SER A 37 -25.00 9.51 27.93
C SER A 37 -24.10 9.48 26.68
N LEU A 38 -24.27 8.47 25.84
CA LEU A 38 -23.48 8.25 24.63
C LEU A 38 -24.08 9.03 23.46
N ILE A 39 -23.27 9.73 22.67
CA ILE A 39 -23.73 10.42 21.46
C ILE A 39 -23.32 9.65 20.20
N CYS A 40 -24.24 9.52 19.26
CA CYS A 40 -23.98 8.92 17.97
C CYS A 40 -23.01 9.77 17.15
N VAL A 41 -21.87 9.19 16.76
CA VAL A 41 -20.85 9.89 15.98
C VAL A 41 -21.27 10.23 14.54
N VAL A 42 -22.38 9.64 14.06
CA VAL A 42 -22.87 9.84 12.69
C VAL A 42 -23.85 11.01 12.61
N CYS A 43 -24.83 11.08 13.53
CA CYS A 43 -25.90 12.07 13.47
C CYS A 43 -26.06 12.94 14.73
N GLY A 44 -25.27 12.69 15.78
CA GLY A 44 -25.33 13.44 17.03
C GLY A 44 -26.53 13.12 17.93
N SER A 45 -27.38 12.16 17.58
CA SER A 45 -28.50 11.72 18.45
C SER A 45 -28.02 10.83 19.59
N SER A 46 -28.86 10.61 20.61
CA SER A 46 -28.58 9.65 21.69
C SER A 46 -28.28 8.27 21.11
N ALA A 47 -27.14 7.71 21.52
CA ALA A 47 -26.71 6.38 21.15
C ALA A 47 -26.97 5.40 22.30
N ASN A 48 -27.29 4.16 21.94
CA ASN A 48 -27.57 3.10 22.92
C ASN A 48 -26.34 2.22 23.17
N GLY A 49 -25.25 2.44 22.44
CA GLY A 49 -24.02 1.66 22.57
C GLY A 49 -23.20 1.63 21.30
N TYR A 50 -22.23 0.73 21.30
CA TYR A 50 -21.28 0.52 20.21
C TYR A 50 -21.83 -0.48 19.20
N ASN A 51 -21.91 -0.11 17.92
CA ASN A 51 -22.29 -1.01 16.84
C ASN A 51 -21.38 -0.79 15.63
N PHE A 52 -20.91 -1.88 15.01
CA PHE A 52 -20.04 -1.86 13.82
C PHE A 52 -18.75 -1.02 13.99
N GLY A 53 -18.15 -0.99 15.17
CA GLY A 53 -16.92 -0.21 15.38
C GLY A 53 -17.13 1.26 15.74
N ALA A 54 -18.37 1.71 16.01
CA ALA A 54 -18.64 3.10 16.40
C ALA A 54 -19.81 3.23 17.40
N ILE A 55 -19.82 4.30 18.20
CA ILE A 55 -20.97 4.68 19.03
C ILE A 55 -22.05 5.25 18.10
N VAL A 56 -23.19 4.55 17.96
CA VAL A 56 -24.25 4.94 17.03
C VAL A 56 -25.65 4.78 17.61
N CYS A 57 -26.59 5.57 17.11
CA CYS A 57 -28.01 5.43 17.43
C CYS A 57 -28.67 4.30 16.62
N GLU A 58 -29.84 3.84 17.06
CA GLU A 58 -30.55 2.72 16.44
C GLU A 58 -30.91 3.01 14.96
N SER A 59 -31.21 4.26 14.63
CA SER A 59 -31.52 4.69 13.26
C SER A 59 -30.31 4.56 12.33
N CYS A 60 -29.13 5.04 12.75
CA CYS A 60 -27.90 4.94 11.96
C CYS A 60 -27.43 3.48 11.83
N LYS A 61 -27.59 2.68 12.89
CA LYS A 61 -27.35 1.23 12.86
C LYS A 61 -28.25 0.52 11.85
N ALA A 62 -29.56 0.79 11.87
CA ALA A 62 -30.51 0.19 10.95
C ALA A 62 -30.26 0.64 9.49
N PHE A 63 -29.92 1.92 9.29
CA PHE A 63 -29.55 2.47 7.99
C PHE A 63 -28.31 1.77 7.42
N PHE A 64 -27.25 1.64 8.22
CA PHE A 64 -26.04 0.93 7.83
C PHE A 64 -26.34 -0.52 7.46
N ARG A 65 -27.12 -1.25 8.27
CA ARG A 65 -27.51 -2.64 7.98
C ARG A 65 -28.29 -2.81 6.67
N ARG A 66 -29.08 -1.80 6.25
CA ARG A 66 -29.84 -1.82 4.99
C ARG A 66 -29.00 -1.49 3.77
N ASN A 67 -27.96 -0.66 3.93
CA ASN A 67 -27.17 -0.11 2.82
C ASN A 67 -25.76 -0.70 2.71
N ALA A 68 -25.27 -1.38 3.76
CA ALA A 68 -24.04 -2.15 3.70
C ALA A 68 -24.26 -3.31 2.70
N ARG A 69 -23.56 -3.27 1.58
CA ARG A 69 -23.59 -4.35 0.58
C ARG A 69 -23.09 -5.62 1.27
N LYS A 70 -23.97 -6.60 1.44
CA LYS A 70 -23.57 -7.94 1.87
C LYS A 70 -23.11 -8.73 0.65
N ASP A 71 -22.06 -9.51 0.85
CA ASP A 71 -21.59 -10.47 -0.13
C ASP A 71 -22.77 -11.38 -0.58
N PRO A 72 -22.99 -11.57 -1.90
CA PRO A 72 -24.05 -12.46 -2.41
C PRO A 72 -24.02 -13.85 -1.79
N ASP A 73 -22.84 -14.36 -1.42
CA ASP A 73 -22.67 -15.70 -0.87
C ASP A 73 -22.97 -15.74 0.63
N GLU A 74 -22.72 -14.66 1.37
CA GLU A 74 -23.23 -14.50 2.75
C GLU A 74 -24.76 -14.45 2.79
N GLN A 75 -25.40 -13.80 1.82
CA GLN A 75 -26.87 -13.79 1.73
C GLN A 75 -27.44 -15.19 1.44
N LYS A 76 -26.81 -15.94 0.52
CA LYS A 76 -27.22 -17.33 0.26
C LYS A 76 -27.01 -18.20 1.49
N ALA A 77 -25.91 -18.03 2.22
CA ALA A 77 -25.62 -18.78 3.44
C ALA A 77 -26.63 -18.45 4.56
N ALA A 78 -26.91 -17.17 4.80
CA ALA A 78 -27.91 -16.75 5.79
C ALA A 78 -29.31 -17.25 5.44
N LYS A 79 -29.71 -17.17 4.17
CA LYS A 79 -31.01 -17.67 3.70
C LYS A 79 -31.12 -19.19 3.84
N ARG A 80 -30.03 -19.93 3.58
CA ARG A 80 -29.97 -21.39 3.81
C ARG A 80 -30.09 -21.75 5.29
N ARG A 81 -29.39 -21.05 6.19
CA ARG A 81 -29.52 -21.26 7.64
C ARG A 81 -30.93 -21.00 8.14
N GLN A 82 -31.54 -19.91 7.67
CA GLN A 82 -32.90 -19.54 8.09
C GLN A 82 -33.97 -20.49 7.54
N ILE A 83 -33.76 -21.06 6.35
CA ILE A 83 -34.61 -22.15 5.83
C ILE A 83 -34.48 -23.39 6.71
N GLU A 84 -33.27 -23.75 7.13
CA GLU A 84 -33.02 -24.93 7.97
C GLU A 84 -33.58 -24.77 9.38
N GLU A 85 -33.41 -23.59 10.00
CA GLU A 85 -34.04 -23.26 11.29
C GLU A 85 -35.56 -23.35 11.23
N ASN A 86 -36.19 -22.77 10.20
CA ASN A 86 -37.64 -22.87 10.01
C ASN A 86 -38.10 -24.32 9.77
N ARG A 87 -37.27 -25.14 9.11
CA ARG A 87 -37.53 -26.56 8.90
C ARG A 87 -37.48 -27.34 10.21
N ASN A 88 -36.49 -27.05 11.05
CA ASN A 88 -36.33 -27.68 12.37
C ASN A 88 -37.43 -27.26 13.35
N LEU A 89 -37.88 -26.00 13.29
CA LEU A 89 -39.03 -25.52 14.05
C LEU A 89 -40.33 -26.22 13.63
N ALA A 90 -40.54 -26.43 12.33
CA ALA A 90 -41.70 -27.16 11.81
C ALA A 90 -41.69 -28.67 12.16
N LEU A 91 -40.50 -29.27 12.28
CA LEU A 91 -40.34 -30.66 12.72
C LEU A 91 -40.60 -30.81 14.22
N ASN A 92 -40.18 -29.83 15.03
CA ASN A 92 -40.44 -29.82 16.47
C ASN A 92 -41.90 -29.47 16.83
N SER A 93 -42.62 -28.72 16.00
CA SER A 93 -44.05 -28.42 16.22
C SER A 93 -45.00 -29.59 15.94
N ASN A 94 -44.55 -30.63 15.22
CA ASN A 94 -45.35 -31.82 14.92
C ASN A 94 -45.19 -32.96 15.95
N SER A 95 -44.51 -32.70 17.08
CA SER A 95 -44.32 -33.69 18.15
C SER A 95 -44.57 -33.09 19.54
N LYS A 96 -45.74 -32.45 19.72
CA LYS A 96 -46.46 -32.32 21.00
C LYS A 96 -47.77 -31.54 20.80
N THR A 97 -48.85 -32.26 20.52
CA THR A 97 -50.18 -31.86 20.98
C THR A 97 -50.20 -31.98 22.51
N ASN A 98 -50.41 -30.89 23.23
CA ASN A 98 -51.34 -30.79 24.37
C ASN A 98 -51.31 -29.36 24.93
N GLU A 99 -52.50 -28.93 25.33
CA GLU A 99 -52.93 -27.64 25.83
C GLU A 99 -52.13 -27.17 27.05
N GLU A 100 -51.66 -25.91 27.05
CA GLU A 100 -51.52 -25.05 28.23
C GLU A 100 -51.14 -23.62 27.81
N GLU A 101 -51.68 -22.63 28.53
CA GLU A 101 -51.69 -21.18 28.22
C GLU A 101 -50.32 -20.56 27.92
N PHE A 102 -50.23 -19.81 26.84
CA PHE A 102 -49.04 -19.04 26.46
C PHE A 102 -48.99 -17.69 27.18
N GLN A 103 -48.25 -17.62 28.29
CA GLN A 103 -47.72 -16.35 28.81
C GLN A 103 -46.35 -16.06 28.19
N LEU A 104 -46.18 -14.85 27.65
CA LEU A 104 -44.93 -14.34 27.06
C LEU A 104 -43.82 -14.19 28.12
N PRO A 105 -42.63 -14.79 27.97
CA PRO A 105 -41.45 -14.42 28.73
C PRO A 105 -40.62 -13.37 27.97
N SER A 106 -40.39 -12.26 28.65
CA SER A 106 -39.47 -11.18 28.31
C SER A 106 -38.06 -11.71 28.04
N SER A 107 -37.49 -11.42 26.88
CA SER A 107 -36.11 -11.78 26.54
C SER A 107 -35.11 -10.85 27.24
N THR A 108 -34.53 -11.31 28.35
CA THR A 108 -33.20 -10.88 28.79
C THR A 108 -32.21 -11.93 28.33
N PHE A 109 -31.49 -11.67 27.23
CA PHE A 109 -30.31 -12.46 26.87
C PHE A 109 -29.07 -11.75 27.37
N SER A 110 -28.34 -12.48 28.21
CA SER A 110 -27.11 -12.10 28.88
C SER A 110 -25.94 -11.93 27.92
N ASP A 111 -25.09 -11.00 28.33
CA ASP A 111 -23.82 -10.57 27.78
C ASP A 111 -22.77 -11.70 27.80
N ASP A 112 -22.45 -12.26 26.63
CA ASP A 112 -21.24 -13.06 26.45
C ASP A 112 -20.12 -12.16 25.91
N SER A 113 -19.22 -11.83 26.83
CA SER A 113 -17.96 -11.11 26.58
C SER A 113 -17.09 -11.85 25.57
N LEU A 114 -16.88 -11.24 24.39
CA LEU A 114 -15.78 -11.61 23.50
C LEU A 114 -14.53 -10.83 23.89
N THR A 115 -13.63 -11.52 24.57
CA THR A 115 -12.26 -11.10 24.86
C THR A 115 -11.49 -10.79 23.57
N LEU A 116 -10.60 -9.79 23.68
CA LEU A 116 -9.56 -9.41 22.71
C LEU A 116 -9.08 -10.60 21.86
N ILE A 117 -9.40 -10.55 20.57
CA ILE A 117 -8.83 -11.48 19.59
C ILE A 117 -7.37 -11.08 19.41
N ASP A 118 -6.48 -11.97 19.86
CA ASP A 118 -5.05 -11.92 19.58
C ASP A 118 -4.83 -11.75 18.08
N THR A 119 -4.06 -10.72 17.69
CA THR A 119 -3.68 -10.42 16.30
C THR A 119 -2.94 -11.56 15.58
N ASN A 120 -2.57 -12.63 16.30
CA ASN A 120 -2.03 -13.86 15.71
C ASN A 120 -3.11 -14.79 15.12
N ILE A 121 -4.38 -14.68 15.54
CA ILE A 121 -5.49 -15.53 15.06
C ILE A 121 -5.96 -15.10 13.66
N LEU A 122 -5.87 -13.80 13.34
CA LEU A 122 -6.25 -13.25 12.03
C LEU A 122 -5.33 -13.71 10.88
N LEU A 123 -4.09 -14.12 11.17
CA LEU A 123 -3.15 -14.65 10.18
C LEU A 123 -3.36 -16.16 9.93
N THR A 124 -3.79 -16.92 10.95
CA THR A 124 -4.04 -18.36 10.85
C THR A 124 -5.40 -18.68 10.23
N ASP A 125 -6.47 -17.95 10.57
CA ASP A 125 -7.80 -18.24 10.02
C ASP A 125 -7.94 -17.85 8.53
N PHE A 126 -7.23 -16.81 8.08
CA PHE A 126 -7.18 -16.45 6.65
C PHE A 126 -6.40 -17.48 5.82
N THR A 127 -5.40 -18.13 6.42
CA THR A 127 -4.62 -19.17 5.75
C THR A 127 -5.35 -20.51 5.67
N ASP A 128 -6.23 -20.81 6.63
CA ASP A 128 -7.06 -22.03 6.63
C ASP A 128 -8.34 -21.92 5.80
N LEU A 129 -8.92 -20.72 5.61
CA LEU A 129 -10.04 -20.57 4.67
C LEU A 129 -9.60 -20.71 3.20
N LEU A 130 -8.41 -20.20 2.85
CA LEU A 130 -7.88 -20.19 1.49
C LEU A 130 -7.20 -21.51 1.08
N SER A 131 -6.83 -22.36 2.04
CA SER A 131 -6.28 -23.70 1.76
C SER A 131 -7.33 -24.72 1.29
N SER A 132 -8.63 -24.39 1.38
CA SER A 132 -9.75 -25.26 1.01
C SER A 132 -10.26 -25.10 -0.43
N GLN A 133 -9.77 -24.11 -1.19
CA GLN A 133 -10.11 -23.93 -2.61
C GLN A 133 -8.98 -24.43 -3.51
N SER A 134 -9.13 -25.71 -3.90
CA SER A 134 -8.66 -26.37 -5.12
C SER A 134 -7.53 -25.71 -5.94
N GLN A 135 -6.46 -26.49 -6.13
CA GLN A 135 -5.42 -26.38 -7.15
C GLN A 135 -5.96 -26.19 -8.59
N GLN A 136 -6.45 -25.00 -8.92
CA GLN A 136 -6.52 -24.53 -10.30
C GLN A 136 -5.36 -23.56 -10.50
N THR A 137 -4.48 -23.84 -11.45
CA THR A 137 -3.46 -22.90 -11.91
C THR A 137 -4.13 -21.57 -12.26
N LEU A 138 -3.95 -20.56 -11.40
CA LEU A 138 -4.61 -19.25 -11.49
C LEU A 138 -4.08 -18.41 -12.66
N LEU A 139 -2.87 -18.72 -13.14
CA LEU A 139 -2.17 -18.03 -14.21
C LEU A 139 -2.40 -18.76 -15.55
N SER A 140 -3.02 -18.07 -16.52
CA SER A 140 -3.18 -18.61 -17.87
C SER A 140 -1.86 -18.55 -18.67
N PRO A 141 -1.72 -19.32 -19.77
CA PRO A 141 -0.57 -19.18 -20.67
C PRO A 141 -0.42 -17.76 -21.25
N GLU A 142 -1.54 -17.08 -21.48
CA GLU A 142 -1.57 -15.69 -21.95
C GLU A 142 -1.05 -14.73 -20.89
N ASP A 143 -1.42 -14.94 -19.62
CA ASP A 143 -0.91 -14.16 -18.49
C ASP A 143 0.62 -14.33 -18.36
N LEU A 144 1.12 -15.56 -18.46
CA LEU A 144 2.57 -15.80 -18.40
C LEU A 144 3.29 -15.13 -19.57
N GLN A 145 2.75 -15.25 -20.79
CA GLN A 145 3.27 -14.56 -21.96
C GLN A 145 3.27 -13.04 -21.78
N ARG A 146 2.25 -12.50 -21.10
CA ARG A 146 2.15 -11.09 -20.77
C ARG A 146 3.28 -10.66 -19.85
N VAL A 147 3.51 -11.39 -18.75
CA VAL A 147 4.58 -11.13 -17.78
C VAL A 147 5.95 -11.18 -18.46
N GLU A 148 6.20 -12.20 -19.31
CA GLU A 148 7.45 -12.30 -20.06
C GLU A 148 7.64 -11.15 -21.05
N THR A 149 6.55 -10.69 -21.66
CA THR A 149 6.60 -9.56 -22.60
C THR A 149 6.90 -8.25 -21.89
N ILE A 150 6.31 -8.01 -20.71
CA ILE A 150 6.62 -6.85 -19.86
C ILE A 150 8.10 -6.87 -19.47
N SER A 151 8.61 -8.03 -19.05
CA SER A 151 10.01 -8.20 -18.67
C SER A 151 10.96 -7.86 -19.83
N ARG A 152 10.63 -8.32 -21.04
CA ARG A 152 11.38 -7.99 -22.25
C ARG A 152 11.32 -6.50 -22.58
N PHE A 153 10.15 -5.87 -22.45
CA PHE A 153 10.01 -4.43 -22.67
C PHE A 153 10.84 -3.62 -21.67
N TYR A 154 10.84 -4.01 -20.40
CA TYR A 154 11.65 -3.33 -19.39
C TYR A 154 13.14 -3.47 -19.71
N GLN A 155 13.60 -4.68 -20.04
CA GLN A 155 15.01 -4.93 -20.41
C GLN A 155 15.47 -4.11 -21.62
N ASN A 156 14.59 -3.95 -22.62
CA ASN A 156 14.91 -3.21 -23.85
C ASN A 156 14.64 -1.70 -23.77
N ARG A 157 14.28 -1.16 -22.59
CA ARG A 157 13.92 0.27 -22.42
C ARG A 157 15.00 1.24 -22.88
N ILE A 158 16.28 0.87 -22.74
CA ILE A 158 17.42 1.70 -23.15
C ILE A 158 17.45 1.82 -24.67
N GLU A 159 17.23 0.70 -25.37
CA GLU A 159 17.18 0.69 -26.83
C GLU A 159 15.97 1.46 -27.36
N PHE A 160 14.80 1.34 -26.72
CA PHE A 160 13.62 2.14 -27.08
C PHE A 160 13.89 3.64 -26.94
N ALA A 161 14.52 4.05 -25.85
CA ALA A 161 14.86 5.44 -25.61
C ALA A 161 15.91 5.96 -26.60
N ALA A 162 16.90 5.14 -26.96
CA ALA A 162 17.88 5.51 -27.99
C ALA A 162 17.23 5.78 -29.35
N ARG A 163 16.21 5.01 -29.73
CA ARG A 163 15.43 5.22 -30.97
C ARG A 163 14.60 6.50 -30.94
N ASP A 164 14.12 6.89 -29.75
CA ASP A 164 13.38 8.14 -29.53
C ASP A 164 14.27 9.40 -29.51
N GLY A 165 15.59 9.25 -29.72
CA GLY A 165 16.52 10.38 -29.83
C GLY A 165 16.80 11.06 -28.50
N LEU A 166 17.11 10.29 -27.45
CA LEU A 166 17.53 10.80 -26.14
C LEU A 166 18.53 11.96 -26.28
N PRO A 167 18.17 13.19 -25.87
CA PRO A 167 18.93 14.40 -26.20
C PRO A 167 20.13 14.68 -25.27
N TRP A 168 20.54 13.73 -24.42
CA TRP A 168 21.53 13.99 -23.37
C TRP A 168 22.87 13.29 -23.65
N ASP A 169 23.94 14.08 -23.72
CA ASP A 169 25.33 13.64 -23.89
C ASP A 169 25.80 12.88 -22.63
N PRO A 170 26.15 11.59 -22.74
CA PRO A 170 26.52 10.77 -21.59
C PRO A 170 27.89 11.04 -20.95
N SER A 171 28.61 12.09 -21.34
CA SER A 171 30.03 12.25 -20.95
C SER A 171 30.29 13.08 -19.67
N MET A 172 29.26 13.59 -18.99
CA MET A 172 29.46 14.49 -17.85
C MET A 172 29.60 13.76 -16.51
N HIS A 173 30.80 13.79 -15.93
CA HIS A 173 30.94 13.62 -14.49
C HIS A 173 30.19 14.77 -13.80
N ALA A 174 29.02 14.49 -13.21
CA ALA A 174 28.28 15.50 -12.48
C ALA A 174 29.08 15.97 -11.26
N ARG A 175 29.35 17.27 -11.19
CA ARG A 175 30.11 17.92 -10.10
C ARG A 175 29.23 18.80 -9.23
N THR A 176 28.09 19.26 -9.75
CA THR A 176 27.13 20.09 -9.02
C THR A 176 25.86 19.32 -8.72
N PHE A 177 25.11 19.79 -7.71
CA PHE A 177 23.78 19.28 -7.39
C PHE A 177 22.85 19.27 -8.60
N LEU A 178 22.79 20.39 -9.32
CA LEU A 178 21.95 20.55 -10.50
C LEU A 178 22.29 19.54 -11.60
N GLN A 179 23.59 19.27 -11.83
CA GLN A 179 24.02 18.27 -12.82
C GLN A 179 23.59 16.86 -12.43
N VAL A 180 23.68 16.49 -11.15
CA VAL A 180 23.17 15.20 -10.64
C VAL A 180 21.65 15.13 -10.82
N LEU A 181 20.94 16.21 -10.52
CA LEU A 181 19.48 16.23 -10.65
C LEU A 181 19.04 16.11 -12.12
N ASN A 182 19.74 16.80 -13.03
CA ASN A 182 19.47 16.75 -14.46
C ASN A 182 19.84 15.39 -15.09
N SER A 183 20.83 14.67 -14.57
CA SER A 183 21.20 13.34 -15.10
C SER A 183 20.08 12.31 -14.92
N HIS A 184 19.22 12.46 -13.90
CA HIS A 184 18.03 11.62 -13.73
C HIS A 184 17.04 11.72 -14.89
N SER A 185 17.11 12.76 -15.72
CA SER A 185 16.28 12.87 -16.94
C SER A 185 16.51 11.68 -17.90
N VAL A 186 17.70 11.08 -17.90
CA VAL A 186 17.98 9.88 -18.70
C VAL A 186 17.14 8.69 -18.22
N SER A 187 17.15 8.42 -16.91
CA SER A 187 16.35 7.35 -16.30
C SER A 187 14.85 7.58 -16.50
N VAL A 188 14.40 8.83 -16.39
CA VAL A 188 13.03 9.26 -16.69
C VAL A 188 12.64 8.87 -18.12
N MET A 189 13.46 9.27 -19.10
CA MET A 189 13.15 9.03 -20.51
C MET A 189 13.22 7.54 -20.89
N ARG A 190 14.15 6.77 -20.30
CA ARG A 190 14.19 5.30 -20.43
C ARG A 190 12.92 4.66 -19.90
N PHE A 191 12.47 5.06 -18.72
CA PHE A 191 11.25 4.53 -18.12
C PHE A 191 10.00 4.94 -18.91
N LEU A 192 9.93 6.18 -19.42
CA LEU A 192 8.85 6.60 -20.31
C LEU A 192 8.82 5.78 -21.61
N SER A 193 9.98 5.43 -22.16
CA SER A 193 10.08 4.58 -23.35
C SER A 193 9.58 3.16 -23.06
N PHE A 194 9.81 2.64 -21.84
CA PHE A 194 9.17 1.41 -21.38
C PHE A 194 7.65 1.56 -21.25
N LEU A 195 7.14 2.63 -20.63
CA LEU A 195 5.69 2.86 -20.50
C LEU A 195 4.98 2.98 -21.85
N LYS A 196 5.63 3.55 -22.87
CA LYS A 196 5.14 3.57 -24.25
C LYS A 196 4.97 2.17 -24.86
N GLN A 197 5.55 1.13 -24.28
CA GLN A 197 5.33 -0.25 -24.70
C GLN A 197 4.19 -0.94 -23.95
N ILE A 198 3.57 -0.27 -22.97
CA ILE A 198 2.47 -0.81 -22.16
C ILE A 198 1.12 -0.38 -22.80
N PRO A 199 0.39 -1.29 -23.46
CA PRO A 199 -0.86 -0.96 -24.17
C PRO A 199 -1.90 -0.24 -23.31
N GLU A 200 -2.10 -0.70 -22.08
CA GLU A 200 -3.10 -0.25 -21.13
C GLU A 200 -2.78 1.17 -20.66
N PHE A 201 -1.49 1.51 -20.55
CA PHE A 201 -1.05 2.87 -20.30
C PHE A 201 -1.27 3.76 -21.53
N ASN A 202 -0.91 3.29 -22.73
CA ASN A 202 -1.05 4.06 -23.96
C ASN A 202 -2.49 4.41 -24.31
N GLN A 203 -3.43 3.52 -24.02
CA GLN A 203 -4.86 3.68 -24.28
C GLN A 203 -5.53 4.70 -23.35
N LEU A 204 -4.88 5.11 -22.27
CA LEU A 204 -5.40 6.13 -21.37
C LEU A 204 -5.52 7.49 -22.06
N ASN A 205 -6.43 8.30 -21.52
CA ASN A 205 -6.56 9.71 -21.86
C ASN A 205 -5.19 10.44 -21.72
N VAL A 206 -4.91 11.36 -22.63
CA VAL A 206 -3.61 12.04 -22.72
C VAL A 206 -3.33 12.90 -21.48
N ASP A 207 -4.30 13.65 -20.99
CA ASP A 207 -4.15 14.50 -19.80
C ASP A 207 -3.98 13.67 -18.53
N ASP A 208 -4.66 12.52 -18.47
CA ASP A 208 -4.51 11.57 -17.37
C ASP A 208 -3.12 10.93 -17.37
N LYS A 209 -2.57 10.57 -18.54
CA LYS A 209 -1.17 10.10 -18.66
C LYS A 209 -0.20 11.15 -18.15
N VAL A 210 -0.39 12.41 -18.55
CA VAL A 210 0.45 13.54 -18.09
C VAL A 210 0.36 13.67 -16.57
N THR A 211 -0.84 13.56 -16.00
CA THR A 211 -1.05 13.60 -14.56
C THR A 211 -0.32 12.45 -13.87
N LEU A 212 -0.54 11.19 -14.28
CA LEU A 212 0.12 10.03 -13.67
C LEU A 212 1.65 10.14 -13.75
N ILE A 213 2.20 10.56 -14.88
CA ILE A 213 3.64 10.81 -15.05
C ILE A 213 4.11 11.89 -14.09
N LYS A 214 3.44 13.05 -14.07
CA LYS A 214 3.83 14.21 -13.27
C LYS A 214 3.89 13.90 -11.77
N TYR A 215 2.93 13.13 -11.26
CA TYR A 215 2.80 12.89 -9.82
C TYR A 215 3.49 11.61 -9.33
N ASN A 216 3.59 10.57 -10.16
CA ASN A 216 4.07 9.26 -9.70
C ASN A 216 5.48 8.91 -10.19
N LEU A 217 5.91 9.43 -11.34
CA LEU A 217 7.08 8.87 -12.04
C LEU A 217 8.37 8.91 -11.23
N ILE A 218 8.68 10.04 -10.59
CA ILE A 218 9.95 10.19 -9.86
C ILE A 218 10.05 9.23 -8.67
N THR A 219 8.96 9.00 -7.94
CA THR A 219 8.90 8.06 -6.81
C THR A 219 9.01 6.62 -7.30
N VAL A 220 8.33 6.29 -8.40
CA VAL A 220 8.38 4.96 -9.03
C VAL A 220 9.78 4.64 -9.54
N LEU A 221 10.47 5.61 -10.14
CA LEU A 221 11.87 5.46 -10.59
C LEU A 221 12.80 5.07 -9.44
N GLY A 222 12.62 5.66 -8.26
CA GLY A 222 13.40 5.32 -7.07
C GLY A 222 13.31 3.83 -6.69
N ILE A 223 12.13 3.22 -6.85
CA ILE A 223 11.92 1.78 -6.65
C ILE A 223 12.54 0.99 -7.81
N SER A 224 12.33 1.46 -9.04
CA SER A 224 12.86 0.86 -10.28
C SER A 224 14.38 0.73 -10.27
N CYS A 225 15.10 1.62 -9.58
CA CYS A 225 16.55 1.57 -9.41
C CYS A 225 17.06 0.24 -8.80
N ALA A 226 16.23 -0.48 -8.04
CA ALA A 226 16.60 -1.79 -7.50
C ALA A 226 16.89 -2.83 -8.61
N LEU A 227 16.29 -2.66 -9.79
CA LEU A 227 16.50 -3.51 -10.97
C LEU A 227 17.83 -3.22 -11.70
N SER A 228 18.43 -2.06 -11.43
CA SER A 228 19.65 -1.57 -12.09
C SER A 228 20.85 -1.48 -11.13
N TYR A 229 20.71 -2.02 -9.92
CA TYR A 229 21.75 -1.97 -8.90
C TYR A 229 22.80 -3.07 -9.10
N ASN A 230 24.07 -2.66 -9.18
CA ASN A 230 25.22 -3.56 -9.27
C ASN A 230 25.87 -3.74 -7.88
N ILE A 231 25.89 -4.97 -7.38
CA ILE A 231 26.42 -5.29 -6.04
C ILE A 231 27.96 -5.20 -5.96
N GLU A 232 28.68 -5.49 -7.04
CA GLU A 232 30.13 -5.51 -7.06
C GLU A 232 30.71 -4.09 -6.99
N THR A 233 30.07 -3.17 -7.71
CA THR A 233 30.46 -1.75 -7.75
C THR A 233 29.74 -0.92 -6.70
N ASN A 234 28.65 -1.43 -6.10
CA ASN A 234 27.78 -0.69 -5.18
C ASN A 234 27.23 0.60 -5.84
N GLN A 235 26.80 0.49 -7.09
CA GLN A 235 26.33 1.60 -7.93
C GLN A 235 25.01 1.25 -8.63
N ILE A 236 24.23 2.29 -8.94
CA ILE A 236 23.05 2.18 -9.82
C ILE A 236 23.46 2.76 -11.17
N ILE A 237 23.81 1.87 -12.11
CA ILE A 237 24.32 2.21 -13.44
C ILE A 237 23.71 1.21 -14.42
N GLU A 238 23.07 1.69 -15.49
CA GLU A 238 22.50 0.86 -16.55
C GLU A 238 23.41 0.80 -17.77
N THR A 239 24.22 1.85 -17.98
CA THR A 239 25.23 1.95 -19.05
C THR A 239 26.50 2.63 -18.53
N ASP A 240 27.65 2.38 -19.14
CA ASP A 240 28.95 3.03 -18.79
C ASP A 240 28.93 4.57 -18.89
N SER A 241 27.88 5.06 -19.50
CA SER A 241 27.62 6.45 -19.85
C SER A 241 26.72 7.15 -18.81
N ASP A 242 26.21 6.40 -17.82
CA ASP A 242 25.40 6.95 -16.75
C ASP A 242 26.26 7.59 -15.65
N VAL A 243 25.75 8.65 -15.04
CA VAL A 243 26.38 9.29 -13.88
C VAL A 243 26.28 8.36 -12.67
N PRO A 244 27.41 7.94 -12.06
CA PRO A 244 27.39 7.10 -10.88
C PRO A 244 26.67 7.76 -9.70
N SER A 245 26.01 6.95 -8.88
CA SER A 245 25.35 7.41 -7.67
C SER A 245 26.36 7.86 -6.61
N ASN A 246 26.32 9.14 -6.24
CA ASN A 246 27.17 9.69 -5.20
C ASN A 246 26.49 9.64 -3.82
N MET A 247 26.75 8.57 -3.06
CA MET A 247 26.17 8.36 -1.73
C MET A 247 26.56 9.43 -0.71
N GLN A 248 27.75 10.03 -0.84
CA GLN A 248 28.19 11.10 0.05
C GLN A 248 27.37 12.36 -0.20
N PHE A 249 27.19 12.72 -1.47
CA PHE A 249 26.34 13.83 -1.88
C PHE A 249 24.89 13.62 -1.42
N PHE A 250 24.35 12.42 -1.62
CA PHE A 250 23.02 12.03 -1.17
C PHE A 250 22.84 12.21 0.35
N GLN A 251 23.84 11.80 1.14
CA GLN A 251 23.81 11.96 2.59
C GLN A 251 23.92 13.42 3.03
N VAL A 252 24.69 14.26 2.32
CA VAL A 252 24.75 15.71 2.60
C VAL A 252 23.41 16.38 2.31
N LEU A 253 22.76 16.03 1.20
CA LEU A 253 21.51 16.64 0.77
C LEU A 253 20.32 16.24 1.67
N HIS A 254 20.21 14.96 2.02
CA HIS A 254 19.04 14.43 2.73
C HIS A 254 19.29 14.18 4.23
N GLY A 255 20.54 14.24 4.68
CA GLY A 255 20.92 13.91 6.04
C GLY A 255 21.00 12.41 6.32
N TYR A 256 21.59 12.09 7.48
CA TYR A 256 21.89 10.72 7.87
C TYR A 256 20.65 9.84 8.06
N ASN A 257 19.59 10.35 8.69
CA ASN A 257 18.40 9.57 9.00
C ASN A 257 17.68 9.10 7.73
N ILE A 258 17.39 10.02 6.81
CA ILE A 258 16.77 9.70 5.51
C ILE A 258 17.65 8.69 4.76
N CYS A 259 18.97 8.90 4.72
CA CYS A 259 19.89 7.97 4.05
C CYS A 259 19.82 6.55 4.63
N MET A 260 19.80 6.41 5.95
CA MET A 260 19.69 5.10 6.62
C MET A 260 18.35 4.41 6.34
N GLN A 261 17.24 5.14 6.43
CA GLN A 261 15.91 4.59 6.14
C GLN A 261 15.80 4.18 4.67
N SER A 262 16.29 5.03 3.76
CA SER A 262 16.29 4.77 2.32
C SER A 262 17.08 3.52 1.98
N LYS A 263 18.28 3.36 2.57
CA LYS A 263 19.10 2.15 2.40
C LYS A 263 18.36 0.88 2.86
N LYS A 264 17.66 0.96 4.00
CA LYS A 264 16.89 -0.18 4.53
C LYS A 264 15.73 -0.56 3.59
N ILE A 265 14.96 0.42 3.15
CA ILE A 265 13.84 0.21 2.22
C ILE A 265 14.35 -0.34 0.88
N PHE A 266 15.40 0.28 0.34
CA PHE A 266 16.01 -0.14 -0.92
C PHE A 266 16.58 -1.57 -0.85
N ALA A 267 17.16 -1.97 0.28
CA ALA A 267 17.65 -3.33 0.48
C ALA A 267 16.54 -4.37 0.37
N SER A 268 15.31 -4.07 0.83
CA SER A 268 14.15 -4.94 0.65
C SER A 268 13.72 -5.03 -0.82
N PHE A 269 13.65 -3.91 -1.55
CA PHE A 269 13.38 -3.95 -2.99
C PHE A 269 14.44 -4.74 -3.75
N LEU A 270 15.71 -4.59 -3.39
CA LEU A 270 16.81 -5.35 -3.97
C LEU A 270 16.71 -6.85 -3.66
N HIS A 271 16.30 -7.21 -2.44
CA HIS A 271 16.07 -8.61 -2.07
C HIS A 271 14.97 -9.23 -2.93
N ILE A 272 13.85 -8.53 -3.10
CA ILE A 272 12.75 -8.99 -3.96
C ILE A 272 13.20 -9.07 -5.42
N ALA A 273 13.88 -8.04 -5.94
CA ALA A 273 14.38 -8.02 -7.31
C ALA A 273 15.37 -9.15 -7.62
N LYS A 274 16.23 -9.51 -6.66
CA LYS A 274 17.16 -10.65 -6.78
C LYS A 274 16.45 -11.99 -6.73
N TYR A 275 15.38 -12.08 -5.94
CA TYR A 275 14.57 -13.28 -5.85
C TYR A 275 13.77 -13.50 -7.15
N ASP A 276 13.02 -12.49 -7.56
CA ASP A 276 12.33 -12.44 -8.84
C ASP A 276 12.10 -10.99 -9.29
N ARG A 277 12.84 -10.58 -10.33
CA ARG A 277 12.76 -9.22 -10.87
C ARG A 277 11.38 -8.85 -11.42
N LYS A 278 10.62 -9.83 -11.93
CA LYS A 278 9.34 -9.57 -12.60
C LYS A 278 8.30 -9.02 -11.63
N ILE A 279 8.46 -9.33 -10.34
CA ILE A 279 7.66 -8.75 -9.25
C ILE A 279 7.81 -7.23 -9.22
N ILE A 280 9.05 -6.71 -9.25
CA ILE A 280 9.29 -5.27 -9.25
C ILE A 280 8.86 -4.65 -10.59
N GLU A 281 9.12 -5.31 -11.72
CA GLU A 281 8.71 -4.84 -13.05
C GLU A 281 7.17 -4.65 -13.17
N LEU A 282 6.38 -5.59 -12.64
CA LEU A 282 4.92 -5.46 -12.57
C LEU A 282 4.49 -4.41 -11.54
N THR A 283 5.17 -4.37 -10.38
CA THR A 283 4.87 -3.41 -9.32
C THR A 283 5.01 -1.97 -9.83
N VAL A 284 6.09 -1.63 -10.54
CA VAL A 284 6.27 -0.25 -11.04
C VAL A 284 5.19 0.18 -12.04
N ILE A 285 4.60 -0.75 -12.80
CA ILE A 285 3.43 -0.47 -13.67
C ILE A 285 2.19 -0.18 -12.81
N ILE A 286 1.93 -0.98 -11.78
CA ILE A 286 0.81 -0.76 -10.85
C ILE A 286 0.94 0.62 -10.19
N LEU A 287 2.14 0.96 -9.73
CA LEU A 287 2.39 2.21 -9.01
C LEU A 287 2.26 3.44 -9.91
N ILE A 288 2.73 3.40 -11.17
CA ILE A 288 2.52 4.53 -12.07
C ILE A 288 1.02 4.75 -12.36
N LEU A 289 0.23 3.67 -12.44
CA LEU A 289 -1.22 3.71 -12.64
C LEU A 289 -2.02 4.02 -11.36
N THR A 290 -1.37 4.17 -10.20
CA THR A 290 -2.05 4.43 -8.92
C THR A 290 -2.19 5.94 -8.71
N LYS A 291 -3.40 6.47 -8.90
CA LYS A 291 -3.72 7.88 -8.61
C LYS A 291 -3.25 8.26 -7.20
N GLY A 292 -2.59 9.41 -7.06
CA GLY A 292 -2.18 9.93 -5.75
C GLY A 292 -1.07 9.14 -5.08
N PHE A 293 -0.40 8.20 -5.76
CA PHE A 293 0.73 7.46 -5.20
C PHE A 293 1.81 8.42 -4.67
N SER A 294 2.09 9.49 -5.43
CA SER A 294 3.00 10.60 -5.09
C SER A 294 2.63 11.53 -3.94
N VAL A 295 1.37 11.50 -3.48
CA VAL A 295 0.73 12.67 -2.87
C VAL A 295 0.21 12.31 -1.49
N ILE A 296 0.85 12.86 -0.45
CA ILE A 296 0.41 12.67 0.94
C ILE A 296 -0.77 13.60 1.28
N SER A 297 -0.97 14.70 0.53
CA SER A 297 -2.07 15.66 0.70
C SER A 297 -2.92 15.79 -0.56
N ASP A 298 -4.17 15.32 -0.48
CA ASP A 298 -5.16 15.17 -1.58
C ASP A 298 -5.47 16.45 -2.39
N HIS A 299 -4.96 17.61 -1.97
CA HIS A 299 -5.30 18.92 -2.51
C HIS A 299 -4.54 19.35 -3.77
N ASP A 300 -3.43 18.67 -4.12
CA ASP A 300 -2.54 19.13 -5.20
C ASP A 300 -2.65 18.34 -6.51
N GLU A 301 -3.31 17.18 -6.52
CA GLU A 301 -3.40 16.34 -7.73
C GLU A 301 -4.57 16.77 -8.63
N GLN A 302 -4.31 16.89 -9.93
CA GLN A 302 -5.34 17.20 -10.90
C GLN A 302 -6.44 16.13 -10.95
N ILE A 303 -7.66 16.57 -11.23
CA ILE A 303 -8.80 15.68 -11.39
C ILE A 303 -8.62 14.89 -12.69
N LEU A 304 -8.53 13.57 -12.57
CA LEU A 304 -8.49 12.66 -13.71
C LEU A 304 -9.83 12.66 -14.47
N ASN A 305 -9.74 12.61 -15.78
CA ASN A 305 -10.85 12.60 -16.72
C ASN A 305 -11.53 11.23 -16.77
N ASP A 306 -10.76 10.14 -16.94
CA ASP A 306 -11.25 8.77 -16.97
C ASP A 306 -10.60 7.90 -15.89
N LYS A 307 -11.03 8.15 -14.64
CA LYS A 307 -10.63 7.37 -13.46
C LYS A 307 -10.90 5.87 -13.61
N MET A 308 -11.95 5.49 -14.37
CA MET A 308 -12.38 4.09 -14.47
C MET A 308 -11.40 3.29 -15.32
N SER A 309 -10.96 3.83 -16.46
CA SER A 309 -9.98 3.14 -17.32
C SER A 309 -8.64 2.95 -16.59
N ILE A 310 -8.22 3.92 -15.80
CA ILE A 310 -7.00 3.84 -14.98
C ILE A 310 -7.14 2.76 -13.90
N CYS A 311 -8.26 2.74 -13.18
CA CYS A 311 -8.54 1.71 -12.19
C CYS A 311 -8.58 0.30 -12.80
N ARG A 312 -9.18 0.14 -13.98
CA ARG A 312 -9.18 -1.14 -14.70
C ARG A 312 -7.77 -1.59 -15.10
N ALA A 313 -6.97 -0.67 -15.63
CA ALA A 313 -5.58 -0.95 -16.00
C ALA A 313 -4.75 -1.33 -14.77
N GLN A 314 -4.87 -0.58 -13.67
CA GLN A 314 -4.18 -0.88 -12.41
C GLN A 314 -4.59 -2.25 -11.87
N ASN A 315 -5.90 -2.52 -11.75
CA ASN A 315 -6.42 -3.78 -11.22
C ASN A 315 -5.97 -4.98 -12.06
N TYR A 316 -5.94 -4.84 -13.38
CA TYR A 316 -5.41 -5.88 -14.27
C TYR A 316 -3.98 -6.29 -13.91
N TYR A 317 -3.07 -5.34 -13.70
CA TYR A 317 -1.69 -5.65 -13.32
C TYR A 317 -1.57 -6.14 -11.87
N THR A 318 -2.41 -5.66 -10.96
CA THR A 318 -2.45 -6.16 -9.58
C THR A 318 -2.86 -7.63 -9.53
N GLU A 319 -3.91 -8.01 -10.26
CA GLU A 319 -4.32 -9.41 -10.38
C GLU A 319 -3.25 -10.25 -11.08
N LEU A 320 -2.63 -9.73 -12.14
CA LEU A 320 -1.55 -10.41 -12.85
C LEU A 320 -0.35 -10.68 -11.93
N LEU A 321 0.05 -9.69 -11.13
CA LEU A 321 1.11 -9.83 -10.14
C LEU A 321 0.76 -10.89 -9.10
N TRP A 322 -0.45 -10.87 -8.55
CA TRP A 322 -0.88 -11.86 -7.57
C TRP A 322 -0.87 -13.29 -8.15
N LYS A 323 -1.52 -13.49 -9.30
CA LYS A 323 -1.54 -14.78 -10.01
C LYS A 323 -0.13 -15.29 -10.29
N TYR A 324 0.75 -14.40 -10.73
CA TYR A 324 2.14 -14.73 -11.03
C TYR A 324 2.87 -15.19 -9.76
N MET A 325 2.81 -14.42 -8.68
CA MET A 325 3.51 -14.75 -7.44
C MET A 325 3.00 -16.04 -6.81
N GLU A 326 1.69 -16.25 -6.79
CA GLU A 326 1.08 -17.46 -6.26
C GLU A 326 1.49 -18.69 -7.06
N THR A 327 1.45 -18.60 -8.40
CA THR A 327 1.78 -19.72 -9.29
C THR A 327 3.28 -20.04 -9.26
N MET A 328 4.14 -19.02 -9.25
CA MET A 328 5.60 -19.20 -9.36
C MET A 328 6.30 -19.48 -8.03
N HIS A 329 5.76 -18.99 -6.91
CA HIS A 329 6.43 -19.08 -5.61
C HIS A 329 5.61 -19.81 -4.54
N GLY A 330 4.35 -20.13 -4.85
CA GLY A 330 3.41 -20.72 -3.91
C GLY A 330 2.75 -19.68 -3.00
N TYR A 331 1.49 -19.96 -2.66
CA TYR A 331 0.59 -19.08 -1.91
C TYR A 331 1.21 -18.41 -0.66
N LYS A 332 1.85 -19.19 0.24
CA LYS A 332 2.45 -18.64 1.47
C LYS A 332 3.57 -17.63 1.17
N LYS A 333 4.43 -17.92 0.21
CA LYS A 333 5.54 -17.04 -0.16
C LYS A 333 5.03 -15.80 -0.90
N ALA A 334 4.01 -15.97 -1.73
CA ALA A 334 3.33 -14.87 -2.42
C ALA A 334 2.75 -13.84 -1.43
N ILE A 335 2.03 -14.29 -0.39
CA ILE A 335 1.54 -13.39 0.68
C ILE A 335 2.67 -12.59 1.31
N HIS A 336 3.76 -13.27 1.69
CA HIS A 336 4.89 -12.61 2.34
C HIS A 336 5.54 -11.57 1.43
N LEU A 337 5.82 -11.92 0.18
CA LEU A 337 6.40 -11.00 -0.79
C LEU A 337 5.47 -9.82 -1.08
N PHE A 338 4.16 -10.05 -1.23
CA PHE A 338 3.19 -9.00 -1.51
C PHE A 338 3.01 -8.05 -0.32
N SER A 339 2.97 -8.59 0.90
CA SER A 339 2.93 -7.80 2.13
C SER A 339 4.21 -6.99 2.32
N GLU A 340 5.37 -7.59 2.06
CA GLU A 340 6.66 -6.90 2.09
C GLU A 340 6.67 -5.74 1.09
N LEU A 341 6.25 -5.98 -0.17
CA LEU A 341 6.13 -4.92 -1.19
C LEU A 341 5.28 -3.76 -0.69
N ILE A 342 4.07 -4.01 -0.20
CA ILE A 342 3.17 -2.93 0.26
C ILE A 342 3.82 -2.10 1.36
N VAL A 343 4.39 -2.76 2.38
CA VAL A 343 5.04 -2.07 3.51
C VAL A 343 6.21 -1.21 3.03
N GLN A 344 7.05 -1.73 2.13
CA GLN A 344 8.20 -0.99 1.62
C GLN A 344 7.78 0.13 0.67
N VAL A 345 6.75 -0.07 -0.15
CA VAL A 345 6.19 0.94 -1.03
C VAL A 345 5.66 2.13 -0.22
N ILE A 346 4.89 1.89 0.85
CA ILE A 346 4.37 2.96 1.72
C ILE A 346 5.51 3.68 2.46
N SER A 347 6.49 2.92 2.94
CA SER A 347 7.67 3.48 3.59
C SER A 347 8.46 4.36 2.62
N TRP A 348 8.61 3.92 1.37
CA TRP A 348 9.27 4.67 0.31
C TRP A 348 8.53 5.96 -0.05
N GLN A 349 7.20 5.93 -0.17
CA GLN A 349 6.39 7.13 -0.43
C GLN A 349 6.66 8.23 0.59
N THR A 350 6.67 7.87 1.88
CA THR A 350 6.90 8.81 2.98
C THR A 350 8.28 9.45 2.87
N ILE A 351 9.30 8.61 2.70
CA ILE A 351 10.70 9.07 2.64
C ILE A 351 11.01 9.85 1.36
N HIS A 352 10.45 9.44 0.23
CA HIS A 352 10.64 10.12 -1.04
C HIS A 352 9.99 11.51 -1.05
N GLU A 353 8.87 11.70 -0.35
CA GLU A 353 8.27 13.02 -0.18
C GLU A 353 9.18 13.95 0.64
N GLU A 354 9.82 13.46 1.70
CA GLU A 354 10.84 14.22 2.43
C GLU A 354 12.05 14.56 1.55
N MET A 355 12.53 13.61 0.74
CA MET A 355 13.63 13.85 -0.21
C MET A 355 13.28 14.95 -1.21
N ARG A 356 12.08 14.90 -1.78
CA ARG A 356 11.58 15.92 -2.71
C ARG A 356 11.57 17.29 -2.05
N ASN A 357 11.07 17.39 -0.82
CA ASN A 357 11.07 18.65 -0.07
C ASN A 357 12.48 19.17 0.21
N ASN A 358 13.45 18.29 0.46
CA ASN A 358 14.85 18.68 0.61
C ASN A 358 15.44 19.20 -0.71
N ILE A 359 15.19 18.53 -1.84
CA ILE A 359 15.59 18.99 -3.17
C ILE A 359 15.04 20.40 -3.44
N LEU A 360 13.73 20.60 -3.23
CA LEU A 360 13.07 21.88 -3.47
C LEU A 360 13.62 23.02 -2.60
N ARG A 361 14.03 22.73 -1.35
CA ARG A 361 14.65 23.72 -0.45
C ARG A 361 16.09 24.06 -0.84
N THR A 362 16.78 23.17 -1.55
CA THR A 362 18.18 23.37 -1.97
C THR A 362 18.29 24.11 -3.30
N LEU A 363 17.30 23.99 -4.18
CA LEU A 363 17.32 24.65 -5.48
C LEU A 363 17.26 26.17 -5.36
N SER A 364 18.25 26.86 -5.96
CA SER A 364 18.21 28.32 -6.15
C SER A 364 17.29 28.70 -7.33
N PRO A 365 16.85 29.97 -7.43
CA PRO A 365 16.12 30.46 -8.60
C PRO A 365 16.88 30.24 -9.92
N GLU A 366 18.20 30.42 -9.91
CA GLU A 366 19.08 30.15 -11.05
C GLU A 366 19.04 28.65 -11.42
N ASP A 367 19.16 27.75 -10.45
CA ASP A 367 19.08 26.30 -10.68
C ASP A 367 17.72 25.92 -11.29
N ILE A 368 16.63 26.50 -10.79
CA ILE A 368 15.28 26.26 -11.33
C ILE A 368 15.20 26.66 -12.79
N SER A 369 15.86 27.75 -13.21
CA SER A 369 15.88 28.17 -14.60
C SER A 369 16.61 27.17 -15.51
N GLU A 370 17.69 26.57 -15.01
CA GLU A 370 18.57 25.64 -15.73
C GLU A 370 18.15 24.16 -15.64
N LEU A 371 17.17 23.82 -14.81
CA LEU A 371 16.62 22.46 -14.76
C LEU A 371 16.08 22.01 -16.12
N VAL A 372 16.33 20.75 -16.49
CA VAL A 372 15.76 20.17 -17.72
C VAL A 372 14.22 20.17 -17.62
N PRO A 373 13.47 20.52 -18.68
CA PRO A 373 12.02 20.70 -18.61
C PRO A 373 11.25 19.52 -18.02
N ILE A 374 11.64 18.29 -18.35
CA ILE A 374 11.00 17.09 -17.81
C ILE A 374 11.20 16.96 -16.29
N MET A 375 12.37 17.36 -15.78
CA MET A 375 12.68 17.35 -14.35
C MET A 375 11.85 18.40 -13.61
N LYS A 376 11.71 19.62 -14.17
CA LYS A 376 10.81 20.65 -13.58
C LYS A 376 9.38 20.13 -13.44
N SER A 377 8.88 19.47 -14.49
CA SER A 377 7.53 18.92 -14.52
C SER A 377 7.29 17.88 -13.42
N ILE A 378 8.14 16.84 -13.35
CA ILE A 378 7.95 15.73 -12.39
C ILE A 378 8.31 16.10 -10.94
N LEU A 379 9.17 17.12 -10.74
CA LEU A 379 9.42 17.70 -9.42
C LEU A 379 8.32 18.67 -8.97
N ARG A 380 7.36 18.97 -9.86
CA ARG A 380 6.23 19.87 -9.61
C ARG A 380 6.68 21.30 -9.31
N ILE A 381 7.72 21.77 -10.00
CA ILE A 381 8.23 23.14 -9.92
C ILE A 381 7.49 23.99 -10.95
N SER A 382 6.83 25.05 -10.48
CA SER A 382 6.05 26.01 -11.28
C SER A 382 6.91 27.10 -11.91
#